data_AF-A0A4R6IQR5-F1
#
_entry.id   AF-A0A4R6IQR5-F1
#
_cell.length_a   1.000
_cell.length_b   1.000
_cell.length_c   1.000
_cell.angle_alpha   90.00
_cell.angle_beta   90.00
_cell.angle_gamma   90.00
#
_symmetry.space_group_name_H-M   'P 1'
#
loop_
_entity.id
_entity.type
_entity.pdbx_description
1 polymer ?
#
loop_
_entity_poly.entity_id
_entity_poly.type
_entity_poly.pdbx_seq_one_letter_code
_entity_poly.pdbx_strand_id
1 'polypeptide(L)'
;MQYALVNGIKSAPKKGIKGVCIDCGTDMHAKCGDIKLHHWAHRANENCDLWWETETEWHRNWKNCFPESYREVSFFDVLTKECHRADIHTPEEITIEFQNSPLSISELQSRNAFYGKIIWVVNGLKFKGFQLGKPIPDPTDPALKDFEFEGDIHLRFLRKSTTKLVTVFHPDIKAIKLSTQHYSFAWKHPHIAWYSSAAPIFIDFGGHFLYWLRKKQQHTISDFHYLQLVPKKEFIKHYIREK
;
A
#
# COMPACT_ATOMS: atom_id res chain seq x y z
N MET A 1 -8.18 -4.29 -17.55
CA MET A 1 -8.85 -5.15 -16.54
C MET A 1 -8.36 -6.58 -16.69
N GLN A 2 -8.22 -7.30 -15.58
CA GLN A 2 -7.88 -8.73 -15.56
C GLN A 2 -9.07 -9.59 -15.95
N TYR A 3 -10.29 -9.21 -15.56
CA TYR A 3 -11.49 -10.00 -15.78
C TYR A 3 -12.57 -9.24 -16.55
N ALA A 4 -13.41 -10.00 -17.26
CA ALA A 4 -14.67 -9.57 -17.87
C ALA A 4 -15.66 -10.75 -17.82
N LEU A 5 -16.94 -10.52 -18.10
CA LEU A 5 -17.94 -11.58 -18.22
C LEU A 5 -17.94 -12.16 -19.63
N VAL A 6 -17.77 -13.46 -19.75
CA VAL A 6 -17.91 -14.22 -21.00
C VAL A 6 -19.04 -15.21 -20.77
N ASN A 7 -20.16 -15.04 -21.48
CA ASN A 7 -21.40 -15.80 -21.23
C ASN A 7 -21.85 -15.74 -19.76
N GLY A 8 -21.71 -14.57 -19.12
CA GLY A 8 -22.07 -14.37 -17.70
C GLY A 8 -21.06 -14.92 -16.70
N ILE A 9 -19.95 -15.52 -17.14
CA ILE A 9 -18.93 -16.09 -16.26
C ILE A 9 -17.69 -15.20 -16.25
N LYS A 10 -17.18 -14.86 -15.07
CA LYS A 10 -15.93 -14.10 -14.88
C LYS A 10 -14.77 -14.87 -15.51
N SER A 11 -14.10 -14.25 -16.50
CA SER A 11 -13.04 -14.89 -17.27
C SER A 11 -11.87 -13.96 -17.52
N ALA A 12 -10.66 -14.51 -17.46
CA ALA A 12 -9.45 -13.88 -17.97
C ALA A 12 -9.51 -13.75 -19.50
N PRO A 13 -8.77 -12.80 -20.11
CA PRO A 13 -8.75 -12.59 -21.55
C PRO A 13 -8.08 -13.77 -22.27
N LYS A 14 -8.69 -14.20 -23.38
CA LYS A 14 -8.11 -15.19 -24.31
C LYS A 14 -8.12 -14.61 -25.72
N LYS A 15 -7.22 -15.07 -26.60
CA LYS A 15 -7.13 -14.49 -27.96
C LYS A 15 -8.44 -14.70 -28.73
N GLY A 16 -8.98 -13.63 -29.31
CA GLY A 16 -10.14 -13.67 -30.20
C GLY A 16 -11.52 -13.68 -29.53
N ILE A 17 -11.59 -13.72 -28.20
CA ILE A 17 -12.88 -13.69 -27.49
C ILE A 17 -13.36 -12.26 -27.22
N LYS A 18 -14.68 -12.12 -27.08
CA LYS A 18 -15.36 -10.91 -26.61
C LYS A 18 -15.96 -11.19 -25.25
N GLY A 19 -16.17 -10.12 -24.48
CA GLY A 19 -16.79 -10.19 -23.17
C GLY A 19 -17.51 -8.89 -22.87
N VAL A 20 -18.11 -8.83 -21.69
CA VAL A 20 -18.84 -7.67 -21.19
C VAL A 20 -18.15 -7.18 -19.93
N CYS A 21 -18.01 -5.87 -19.79
CA CYS A 21 -17.43 -5.26 -18.60
C CYS A 21 -18.27 -5.57 -17.36
N ILE A 22 -17.60 -6.03 -16.29
CA ILE A 22 -18.24 -6.34 -15.00
C ILE A 22 -18.83 -5.08 -14.36
N ASP A 23 -18.21 -3.92 -14.62
CA ASP A 23 -18.57 -2.65 -13.96
C ASP A 23 -19.73 -1.95 -14.67
N CYS A 24 -19.62 -1.76 -15.99
CA CYS A 24 -20.52 -0.89 -16.75
C CYS A 24 -21.39 -1.64 -17.76
N GLY A 25 -21.21 -2.95 -17.92
CA GLY A 25 -22.00 -3.77 -18.83
C GLY A 25 -21.73 -3.53 -20.32
N THR A 26 -20.72 -2.74 -20.69
CA THR A 26 -20.39 -2.46 -22.10
C THR A 26 -19.44 -3.52 -22.70
N ASP A 27 -19.43 -3.60 -24.03
CA ASP A 27 -18.61 -4.57 -24.77
C ASP A 27 -17.10 -4.35 -24.56
N MET A 28 -16.40 -5.46 -24.34
CA MET A 28 -14.95 -5.52 -24.20
C MET A 28 -14.30 -6.50 -25.19
N HIS A 29 -13.06 -6.19 -25.56
CA HIS A 29 -12.21 -7.04 -26.38
C HIS A 29 -11.02 -7.55 -25.58
N ALA A 30 -10.71 -8.84 -25.73
CA ALA A 30 -9.49 -9.41 -25.18
C ALA A 30 -8.28 -8.94 -25.99
N LYS A 31 -7.33 -8.26 -25.34
CA LYS A 31 -6.03 -7.88 -25.89
C LYS A 31 -5.00 -8.90 -25.43
N CYS A 32 -4.59 -9.78 -26.34
CA CYS A 32 -3.63 -10.87 -26.08
C CYS A 32 -2.50 -10.83 -27.10
N GLY A 33 -1.55 -9.91 -26.91
CA GLY A 33 -0.35 -9.78 -27.73
C GLY A 33 0.91 -9.78 -26.87
N ASP A 34 2.07 -9.82 -27.50
CA ASP A 34 3.32 -10.17 -26.79
C ASP A 34 3.97 -8.99 -26.02
N ILE A 35 3.50 -7.76 -26.26
CA ILE A 35 4.12 -6.53 -25.71
C ILE A 35 3.53 -6.16 -24.34
N LYS A 36 2.23 -6.34 -24.14
CA LYS A 36 1.52 -5.95 -22.93
C LYS A 36 0.89 -7.18 -22.30
N LEU A 37 0.75 -7.16 -20.97
CA LEU A 37 -0.02 -8.17 -20.27
C LEU A 37 -1.40 -8.35 -20.92
N HIS A 38 -1.85 -9.59 -20.98
CA HIS A 38 -3.17 -9.88 -21.50
C HIS A 38 -4.22 -9.21 -20.61
N HIS A 39 -5.07 -8.39 -21.23
CA HIS A 39 -6.08 -7.61 -20.53
C HIS A 39 -7.36 -7.49 -21.35
N TRP A 40 -8.46 -7.24 -20.65
CA TRP A 40 -9.68 -6.75 -21.25
C TRP A 40 -9.62 -5.24 -21.40
N ALA A 41 -10.04 -4.75 -22.56
CA ALA A 41 -10.18 -3.34 -22.89
C ALA A 41 -11.58 -3.06 -23.45
N HIS A 42 -12.16 -1.91 -23.09
CA HIS A 42 -13.38 -1.43 -23.70
C HIS A 42 -13.21 -1.20 -25.21
N ARG A 43 -14.31 -1.29 -25.95
CA ARG A 43 -14.30 -1.07 -27.40
C ARG A 43 -14.07 0.40 -27.77
N ALA A 44 -14.70 1.32 -27.04
CA ALA A 44 -14.36 2.74 -27.05
C ALA A 44 -13.14 2.98 -26.15
N ASN A 45 -12.36 4.04 -26.39
CA ASN A 45 -11.22 4.41 -25.55
C ASN A 45 -11.66 5.07 -24.22
N GLU A 46 -12.82 4.65 -23.70
CA GLU A 46 -13.45 5.15 -22.50
C GLU A 46 -13.22 4.10 -21.40
N ASN A 47 -12.60 4.52 -20.30
CA ASN A 47 -12.52 3.70 -19.10
C ASN A 47 -13.70 4.07 -18.21
N CYS A 48 -14.48 3.07 -17.81
CA CYS A 48 -15.63 3.26 -16.94
C CYS A 48 -15.28 3.47 -15.46
N ASP A 49 -13.98 3.38 -15.12
CA ASP A 49 -13.45 3.65 -13.79
C ASP A 49 -12.45 4.81 -13.91
N LEU A 50 -12.71 5.91 -13.21
CA LEU A 50 -11.88 7.11 -13.23
C LEU A 50 -10.53 6.90 -12.54
N TRP A 51 -10.40 5.87 -11.71
CA TRP A 51 -9.17 5.49 -11.01
C TRP A 51 -8.31 4.49 -11.76
N TRP A 52 -8.72 4.15 -12.98
CA TRP A 52 -8.03 3.20 -13.81
C TRP A 52 -6.58 3.63 -14.09
N GLU A 53 -5.64 2.71 -13.86
CA GLU A 53 -4.27 2.81 -14.37
C GLU A 53 -3.89 1.60 -15.24
N THR A 54 -2.83 1.77 -16.04
CA THR A 54 -2.29 0.66 -16.83
C THR A 54 -1.63 -0.34 -15.90
N GLU A 55 -2.18 -1.54 -15.86
CA GLU A 55 -1.69 -2.61 -15.01
C GLU A 55 -0.30 -3.10 -15.44
N THR A 56 0.62 -3.15 -14.48
CA THR A 56 1.99 -3.64 -14.66
C THR A 56 2.12 -5.09 -14.22
N GLU A 57 3.23 -5.74 -14.56
CA GLU A 57 3.52 -7.11 -14.09
C GLU A 57 3.62 -7.19 -12.56
N TRP A 58 4.23 -6.19 -11.93
CA TRP A 58 4.28 -6.08 -10.47
C TRP A 58 2.87 -6.07 -9.86
N HIS A 59 1.97 -5.26 -10.41
CA HIS A 59 0.58 -5.13 -9.97
C HIS A 59 -0.19 -6.44 -10.15
N ARG A 60 -0.07 -7.05 -11.33
CA ARG A 60 -0.73 -8.32 -11.64
C ARG A 60 -0.24 -9.46 -10.75
N ASN A 61 1.06 -9.53 -10.49
CA ASN A 61 1.65 -10.54 -9.63
C ASN A 61 1.15 -10.42 -8.19
N TRP A 62 1.00 -9.19 -7.69
CA TRP A 62 0.38 -8.93 -6.39
C TRP A 62 -1.07 -9.41 -6.32
N LYS A 63 -1.91 -9.07 -7.30
CA LYS A 63 -3.30 -9.58 -7.36
C LYS A 63 -3.36 -11.10 -7.38
N ASN A 64 -2.48 -11.72 -8.17
CA ASN A 64 -2.44 -13.18 -8.32
C ASN A 64 -2.07 -13.92 -7.03
N CYS A 65 -1.55 -13.24 -6.00
CA CYS A 65 -1.32 -13.84 -4.70
C CYS A 65 -2.59 -14.11 -3.88
N PHE A 66 -3.74 -13.54 -4.26
CA PHE A 66 -5.02 -13.66 -3.54
C PHE A 66 -6.02 -14.54 -4.29
N PRO A 67 -7.08 -15.10 -3.68
CA PRO A 67 -8.13 -15.85 -4.38
C PRO A 67 -8.84 -15.03 -5.47
N GLU A 68 -9.31 -15.67 -6.54
CA GLU A 68 -10.00 -14.97 -7.64
C GLU A 68 -11.29 -14.26 -7.23
N SER A 69 -11.94 -14.78 -6.18
CA SER A 69 -13.12 -14.17 -5.56
C SER A 69 -12.82 -12.80 -4.95
N TYR A 70 -11.57 -12.55 -4.54
CA TYR A 70 -11.19 -11.29 -3.89
C TYR A 70 -10.69 -10.25 -4.90
N ARG A 71 -10.25 -10.70 -6.08
CA ARG A 71 -9.62 -9.83 -7.08
C ARG A 71 -10.65 -9.04 -7.89
N GLU A 72 -10.37 -7.78 -8.17
CA GLU A 72 -11.18 -6.95 -9.08
C GLU A 72 -12.68 -6.96 -8.70
N VAL A 73 -12.98 -6.55 -7.46
CA VAL A 73 -14.35 -6.44 -6.94
C VAL A 73 -14.86 -5.02 -7.17
N SER A 74 -16.00 -4.91 -7.84
CA SER A 74 -16.57 -3.63 -8.27
C SER A 74 -17.58 -3.09 -7.28
N PHE A 75 -17.52 -1.79 -7.03
CA PHE A 75 -18.40 -1.03 -6.16
C PHE A 75 -19.06 0.07 -6.97
N PHE A 76 -20.35 0.31 -6.72
CA PHE A 76 -21.11 1.34 -7.42
C PHE A 76 -21.68 2.34 -6.41
N ASP A 77 -21.36 3.61 -6.62
CA ASP A 77 -21.96 4.72 -5.88
C ASP A 77 -23.22 5.17 -6.61
N VAL A 78 -24.38 5.01 -5.96
CA VAL A 78 -25.68 5.37 -6.56
C VAL A 78 -25.85 6.89 -6.67
N LEU A 79 -25.23 7.67 -5.79
CA LEU A 79 -25.34 9.12 -5.75
C LEU A 79 -24.47 9.78 -6.82
N THR A 80 -23.20 9.39 -6.91
CA THR A 80 -22.27 9.95 -7.92
C THR A 80 -22.38 9.23 -9.27
N LYS A 81 -23.00 8.03 -9.29
CA LYS A 81 -23.05 7.10 -10.43
C LYS A 81 -21.67 6.61 -10.86
N GLU A 82 -20.68 6.70 -9.98
CA GLU A 82 -19.33 6.23 -10.24
C GLU A 82 -19.23 4.73 -9.93
N CYS A 83 -18.43 4.03 -10.73
CA CYS A 83 -18.04 2.66 -10.45
C CYS A 83 -16.54 2.59 -10.25
N HIS A 84 -16.13 2.00 -9.13
CA HIS A 84 -14.73 1.80 -8.79
C HIS A 84 -14.48 0.34 -8.50
N ARG A 85 -13.32 -0.13 -8.94
CA ARG A 85 -12.93 -1.53 -8.77
C ARG A 85 -11.75 -1.62 -7.82
N ALA A 86 -11.97 -2.32 -6.72
CA ALA A 86 -10.91 -2.68 -5.80
C ALA A 86 -9.97 -3.70 -6.45
N ASP A 87 -8.66 -3.53 -6.27
CA ASP A 87 -7.69 -4.52 -6.74
C ASP A 87 -7.89 -5.86 -6.02
N ILE A 88 -8.00 -5.80 -4.70
CA ILE A 88 -8.36 -6.89 -3.79
C ILE A 88 -9.40 -6.37 -2.80
N HIS A 89 -10.46 -7.14 -2.59
CA HIS A 89 -11.40 -6.92 -1.51
C HIS A 89 -11.69 -8.25 -0.79
N THR A 90 -11.55 -8.23 0.53
CA THR A 90 -11.66 -9.43 1.39
C THR A 90 -13.07 -9.56 1.99
N PRO A 91 -13.49 -10.77 2.41
CA PRO A 91 -14.75 -10.97 3.13
C PRO A 91 -14.87 -10.17 4.44
N GLU A 92 -13.75 -9.75 5.03
CA GLU A 92 -13.71 -8.89 6.22
C GLU A 92 -13.91 -7.39 5.90
N GLU A 93 -14.35 -7.07 4.68
CA GLU A 93 -14.56 -5.71 4.18
C GLU A 93 -13.28 -4.88 4.18
N ILE A 94 -12.13 -5.50 3.93
CA ILE A 94 -10.83 -4.81 3.76
C ILE A 94 -10.49 -4.77 2.27
N THR A 95 -10.30 -3.57 1.75
CA THR A 95 -9.76 -3.32 0.40
C THR A 95 -8.24 -3.18 0.46
N ILE A 96 -7.53 -3.84 -0.46
CA ILE A 96 -6.08 -3.66 -0.65
C ILE A 96 -5.87 -3.14 -2.08
N GLU A 97 -5.33 -1.94 -2.20
CA GLU A 97 -4.97 -1.31 -3.48
C GLU A 97 -3.46 -1.42 -3.72
N PHE A 98 -3.09 -1.83 -4.93
CA PHE A 98 -1.70 -1.85 -5.38
C PHE A 98 -1.43 -0.63 -6.24
N GLN A 99 -0.55 0.25 -5.79
CA GLN A 99 -0.25 1.47 -6.52
C GLN A 99 1.15 1.45 -7.10
N ASN A 100 1.26 1.53 -8.43
CA ASN A 100 2.54 1.62 -9.10
C ASN A 100 3.00 3.08 -9.34
N SER A 101 2.05 4.00 -9.48
CA SER A 101 2.32 5.40 -9.84
C SER A 101 2.05 6.36 -8.66
N PRO A 102 2.70 7.53 -8.59
CA PRO A 102 2.29 8.62 -7.71
C PRO A 102 0.77 8.88 -7.67
N LEU A 103 0.19 9.01 -6.47
CA LEU A 103 -1.15 9.57 -6.28
C LEU A 103 -1.10 10.99 -5.73
N SER A 104 -2.09 11.79 -6.11
CA SER A 104 -2.35 13.07 -5.45
C SER A 104 -2.94 12.85 -4.04
N ILE A 105 -2.79 13.84 -3.15
CA ILE A 105 -3.40 13.75 -1.81
C ILE A 105 -4.92 13.66 -1.90
N SER A 106 -5.54 14.44 -2.79
CA SER A 106 -7.00 14.46 -2.97
C SER A 106 -7.52 13.11 -3.46
N GLU A 107 -6.83 12.47 -4.39
CA GLU A 107 -7.23 11.15 -4.90
C GLU A 107 -7.06 10.06 -3.84
N LEU A 108 -5.93 10.06 -3.11
CA LEU A 108 -5.73 9.17 -1.96
C LEU A 108 -6.86 9.31 -0.93
N GLN A 109 -7.20 10.54 -0.56
CA GLN A 109 -8.26 10.80 0.42
C GLN A 109 -9.63 10.38 -0.10
N SER A 110 -9.93 10.65 -1.37
CA SER A 110 -11.17 10.21 -2.02
C SER A 110 -11.31 8.69 -1.97
N ARG A 111 -10.27 7.96 -2.37
CA ARG A 111 -10.24 6.48 -2.32
C ARG A 111 -10.34 5.94 -0.89
N ASN A 112 -9.64 6.57 0.06
CA ASN A 112 -9.75 6.19 1.47
C ASN A 112 -11.17 6.38 2.02
N ALA A 113 -11.84 7.48 1.66
CA ALA A 113 -13.21 7.75 2.08
C ALA A 113 -14.21 6.78 1.43
N PHE A 114 -14.02 6.48 0.13
CA PHE A 114 -14.89 5.60 -0.63
C PHE A 114 -14.91 4.16 -0.07
N TYR A 115 -13.73 3.56 0.14
CA TYR A 115 -13.65 2.18 0.62
C TYR A 115 -13.75 2.05 2.15
N GLY A 116 -13.45 3.12 2.90
CA GLY A 116 -13.45 3.13 4.37
C GLY A 116 -12.29 2.36 5.00
N LYS A 117 -12.19 1.04 4.76
CA LYS A 117 -11.11 0.16 5.25
C LYS A 117 -10.18 -0.23 4.10
N ILE A 118 -9.23 0.64 3.80
CA ILE A 118 -8.25 0.43 2.74
C ILE A 118 -6.84 0.24 3.29
N ILE A 119 -6.06 -0.59 2.61
CA ILE A 119 -4.62 -0.76 2.76
C ILE A 119 -3.97 -0.47 1.42
N TRP A 120 -2.86 0.26 1.45
CA TRP A 120 -2.06 0.53 0.26
C TRP A 120 -0.81 -0.32 0.26
N VAL A 121 -0.55 -0.99 -0.86
CA VAL A 121 0.76 -1.57 -1.17
C VAL A 121 1.32 -0.80 -2.35
N VAL A 122 2.43 -0.09 -2.14
CA VAL A 122 2.98 0.86 -3.12
C VAL A 122 4.28 0.30 -3.70
N ASN A 123 4.44 0.40 -5.02
CA ASN A 123 5.67 0.00 -5.69
C ASN A 123 6.80 1.00 -5.39
N GLY A 124 7.70 0.61 -4.48
CA GLY A 124 8.84 1.40 -4.06
C GLY A 124 10.07 1.28 -4.97
N LEU A 125 10.07 0.39 -5.97
CA LEU A 125 11.25 0.09 -6.79
C LEU A 125 11.84 1.33 -7.49
N LYS A 126 11.00 2.33 -7.79
CA LYS A 126 11.40 3.57 -8.47
C LYS A 126 11.59 4.75 -7.53
N PHE A 127 11.48 4.55 -6.21
CA PHE A 127 11.65 5.63 -5.24
C PHE A 127 13.09 6.12 -5.23
N LYS A 128 13.27 7.41 -5.50
CA LYS A 128 14.57 8.07 -5.44
C LYS A 128 14.80 8.62 -4.04
N GLY A 129 16.05 8.59 -3.59
CA GLY A 129 16.46 9.18 -2.31
C GLY A 129 15.87 8.48 -1.08
N PHE A 130 15.37 7.24 -1.21
CA PHE A 130 14.97 6.41 -0.10
C PHE A 130 16.19 5.63 0.40
N GLN A 131 16.51 5.75 1.68
CA GLN A 131 17.62 5.07 2.34
C GLN A 131 17.13 4.38 3.60
N LEU A 132 17.23 3.05 3.62
CA LEU A 132 16.97 2.27 4.83
C LEU A 132 18.07 2.56 5.87
N GLY A 133 17.65 2.87 7.09
CA GLY A 133 18.51 3.12 8.23
C GLY A 133 18.85 1.87 9.03
N LYS A 134 19.19 2.06 10.30
CA LYS A 134 19.54 0.97 11.21
C LYS A 134 18.30 0.44 11.94
N PRO A 135 18.38 -0.79 12.48
CA PRO A 135 17.41 -1.26 13.46
C PRO A 135 17.27 -0.26 14.62
N ILE A 136 16.03 0.01 15.04
CA ILE A 136 15.72 0.90 16.16
C ILE A 136 15.03 0.10 17.26
N PRO A 137 15.03 0.57 18.53
CA PRO A 137 14.16 0.01 19.56
C PRO A 137 12.70 0.01 19.12
N ASP A 138 11.86 -0.83 19.73
CA ASP A 138 10.42 -0.73 19.52
C ASP A 138 9.92 0.67 19.92
N PRO A 139 9.34 1.47 19.01
CA PRO A 139 8.88 2.81 19.34
C PRO A 139 7.74 2.85 20.38
N THR A 140 7.16 1.69 20.72
CA THR A 140 6.14 1.50 21.76
C THR A 140 6.69 0.91 23.05
N ASP A 141 7.99 0.65 23.15
CA ASP A 141 8.63 0.12 24.37
C ASP A 141 8.35 1.04 25.58
N PRO A 142 7.81 0.51 26.69
CA PRO A 142 7.55 1.29 27.90
C PRO A 142 8.77 2.03 28.46
N ALA A 143 9.99 1.50 28.25
CA ALA A 143 11.23 2.15 28.67
C ALA A 143 11.51 3.47 27.92
N LEU A 144 10.87 3.68 26.75
CA LEU A 144 11.02 4.87 25.93
C LEU A 144 9.90 5.91 26.14
N LYS A 145 9.00 5.71 27.12
CA LYS A 145 7.87 6.62 27.37
C LYS A 145 8.30 8.08 27.65
N ASP A 146 9.47 8.26 28.26
CA ASP A 146 10.03 9.56 28.65
C ASP A 146 10.92 10.19 27.57
N PHE A 147 10.96 9.56 26.38
CA PHE A 147 11.77 9.98 25.25
C PHE A 147 10.91 10.22 24.00
N GLU A 148 11.30 11.22 23.21
CA GLU A 148 10.81 11.43 21.85
C GLU A 148 11.94 11.16 20.85
N PHE A 149 11.60 10.64 19.68
CA PHE A 149 12.54 10.19 18.66
C PHE A 149 12.82 11.36 17.72
N GLU A 150 14.10 11.67 17.51
CA GLU A 150 14.54 12.77 16.67
C GLU A 150 15.55 12.27 15.63
N GLY A 151 15.42 12.79 14.40
CA GLY A 151 16.26 12.43 13.27
C GLY A 151 15.65 11.36 12.38
N ASP A 152 16.48 10.86 11.46
CA ASP A 152 16.14 9.91 10.42
C ASP A 152 17.02 8.64 10.56
N ILE A 153 17.92 8.39 9.61
CA ILE A 153 18.98 7.39 9.71
C ILE A 153 19.91 7.63 10.92
N HIS A 154 20.04 8.88 11.38
CA HIS A 154 20.82 9.25 12.56
C HIS A 154 19.93 9.44 13.79
N LEU A 155 19.36 8.33 14.28
CA LEU A 155 18.42 8.35 15.40
C LEU A 155 19.05 8.90 16.70
N ARG A 156 18.37 9.87 17.28
CA ARG A 156 18.62 10.45 18.61
C ARG A 156 17.31 10.47 19.39
N PHE A 157 17.41 10.71 20.69
CA PHE A 157 16.27 10.76 21.59
C PHE A 157 16.28 12.05 22.41
N LEU A 158 15.17 12.76 22.39
CA LEU A 158 14.94 13.91 23.24
C LEU A 158 14.32 13.44 24.55
N ARG A 159 15.00 13.66 25.68
CA ARG A 159 14.44 13.41 27.01
C ARG A 159 13.41 14.49 27.34
N LYS A 160 12.15 14.10 27.59
CA LYS A 160 11.04 15.04 27.82
C LYS A 160 11.26 15.96 29.03
N SER A 161 11.82 15.43 30.12
CA SER A 161 11.98 16.19 31.37
C SER A 161 13.07 17.26 31.32
N THR A 162 14.13 17.05 30.54
CA THR A 162 15.28 17.97 30.51
C THR A 162 15.47 18.64 29.16
N THR A 163 14.70 18.26 28.14
CA THR A 163 14.90 18.65 26.73
C THR A 163 16.31 18.35 26.21
N LYS A 164 17.04 17.43 26.87
CA LYS A 164 18.38 17.03 26.46
C LYS A 164 18.31 15.94 25.42
N LEU A 165 19.06 16.15 24.34
CA LEU A 165 19.21 15.17 23.29
C LEU A 165 20.31 14.16 23.65
N VAL A 166 20.00 12.87 23.48
CA VAL A 166 20.91 11.76 23.77
C VAL A 166 20.93 10.78 22.61
N THR A 167 22.03 10.05 22.45
CA THR A 167 22.17 9.02 21.40
C THR A 167 21.76 7.64 21.90
N VAL A 168 21.60 6.68 20.99
CA VAL A 168 21.37 5.26 21.32
C VAL A 168 22.40 4.65 22.29
N PHE A 169 23.59 5.25 22.40
CA PHE A 169 24.67 4.77 23.27
C PHE A 169 24.65 5.37 24.67
N HIS A 170 23.73 6.30 24.95
CA HIS A 170 23.61 6.91 26.27
C HIS A 170 23.24 5.85 27.33
N PRO A 171 23.77 5.89 28.56
CA PRO A 171 23.51 4.89 29.60
C PRO A 171 22.04 4.57 29.85
N ASP A 172 21.17 5.58 29.72
CA ASP A 172 19.73 5.44 29.94
C ASP A 172 18.98 4.72 28.81
N ILE A 173 19.59 4.61 27.63
CA ILE A 173 18.97 4.04 26.41
C ILE A 173 19.69 2.78 25.96
N LYS A 174 21.01 2.67 26.17
CA LYS A 174 21.85 1.57 25.68
C LYS A 174 21.39 0.18 26.12
N ALA A 175 20.64 0.09 27.22
CA ALA A 175 20.09 -1.18 27.73
C ALA A 175 18.85 -1.64 26.95
N ILE A 176 18.20 -0.75 26.21
CA ILE A 176 16.99 -1.04 25.44
C ILE A 176 17.39 -1.78 24.17
N LYS A 177 16.80 -2.96 23.98
CA LYS A 177 17.15 -3.84 22.87
C LYS A 177 16.65 -3.25 21.55
N LEU A 178 17.49 -3.30 20.53
CA LEU A 178 17.07 -2.98 19.16
C LEU A 178 16.08 -4.03 18.65
N SER A 179 15.02 -3.57 17.99
CA SER A 179 14.05 -4.45 17.34
C SER A 179 14.65 -5.03 16.06
N THR A 180 14.33 -6.30 15.77
CA THR A 180 14.64 -6.92 14.48
C THR A 180 13.61 -6.55 13.40
N GLN A 181 12.55 -5.83 13.77
CA GLN A 181 11.42 -5.49 12.89
C GLN A 181 11.31 -3.99 12.61
N HIS A 182 11.83 -3.13 13.49
CA HIS A 182 11.69 -1.68 13.38
C HIS A 182 12.98 -1.04 12.92
N TYR A 183 12.88 -0.16 11.92
CA TYR A 183 14.03 0.50 11.30
C TYR A 183 13.78 1.98 11.12
N SER A 184 14.81 2.79 11.32
CA SER A 184 14.80 4.16 10.83
C SER A 184 15.01 4.18 9.32
N PHE A 185 14.73 5.31 8.69
CA PHE A 185 14.99 5.54 7.28
C PHE A 185 15.11 7.04 7.01
N ALA A 186 15.67 7.39 5.87
CA ALA A 186 15.59 8.72 5.30
C ALA A 186 14.92 8.63 3.92
N TRP A 187 14.07 9.59 3.59
CA TRP A 187 13.47 9.68 2.27
C TRP A 187 13.52 11.12 1.77
N LYS A 188 14.42 11.39 0.84
CA LYS A 188 14.54 12.70 0.20
C LYS A 188 13.38 12.91 -0.76
N HIS A 189 12.65 14.02 -0.60
CA HIS A 189 11.44 14.35 -1.36
C HIS A 189 10.39 13.23 -1.30
N PRO A 190 9.90 12.88 -0.09
CA PRO A 190 8.93 11.82 0.06
C PRO A 190 7.65 12.19 -0.69
N HIS A 191 6.97 11.18 -1.25
CA HIS A 191 5.67 11.42 -1.83
C HIS A 191 4.68 11.78 -0.72
N ILE A 192 4.26 13.05 -0.68
CA ILE A 192 3.52 13.59 0.46
C ILE A 192 2.20 12.86 0.71
N ALA A 193 1.53 12.36 -0.34
CA ALA A 193 0.32 11.55 -0.21
C ALA A 193 0.54 10.30 0.66
N TRP A 194 1.60 9.54 0.41
CA TRP A 194 1.91 8.35 1.20
C TRP A 194 2.27 8.70 2.64
N TYR A 195 2.99 9.80 2.84
CA TYR A 195 3.40 10.28 4.15
C TYR A 195 2.23 10.81 5.00
N SER A 196 1.21 11.38 4.37
CA SER A 196 0.04 11.94 5.05
C SER A 196 -1.13 10.96 5.17
N SER A 197 -1.02 9.76 4.62
CA SER A 197 -2.08 8.76 4.63
C SER A 197 -2.49 8.38 6.06
N ALA A 198 -3.79 8.43 6.34
CA ALA A 198 -4.36 7.83 7.54
C ALA A 198 -4.50 6.30 7.41
N ALA A 199 -4.64 5.80 6.18
CA ALA A 199 -4.67 4.38 5.88
C ALA A 199 -3.26 3.76 5.90
N PRO A 200 -3.11 2.48 6.28
CA PRO A 200 -1.83 1.79 6.26
C PRO A 200 -1.17 1.82 4.88
N ILE A 201 0.11 2.22 4.83
CA ILE A 201 0.95 2.18 3.64
C ILE A 201 2.05 1.14 3.82
N PHE A 202 2.13 0.17 2.91
CA PHE A 202 3.20 -0.80 2.80
C PHE A 202 3.98 -0.52 1.52
N ILE A 203 5.30 -0.36 1.63
CA ILE A 203 6.17 -0.13 0.48
C ILE A 203 6.84 -1.43 0.09
N ASP A 204 6.75 -1.78 -1.20
CA ASP A 204 7.41 -2.94 -1.78
C ASP A 204 8.66 -2.53 -2.59
N PHE A 205 9.85 -2.88 -2.09
CA PHE A 205 11.13 -2.69 -2.80
C PHE A 205 11.59 -3.95 -3.56
N GLY A 206 10.71 -4.91 -3.82
CA GLY A 206 10.97 -6.11 -4.62
C GLY A 206 11.52 -7.32 -3.86
N GLY A 207 11.89 -7.17 -2.59
CA GLY A 207 12.41 -8.26 -1.75
C GLY A 207 11.33 -9.18 -1.14
N HIS A 208 11.69 -9.92 -0.09
CA HIS A 208 10.78 -10.79 0.66
C HIS A 208 9.91 -10.06 1.69
N PHE A 209 10.19 -8.79 1.95
CA PHE A 209 9.52 -7.99 2.98
C PHE A 209 8.81 -6.79 2.34
N LEU A 210 7.68 -6.44 2.94
CA LEU A 210 7.05 -5.13 2.86
C LEU A 210 7.59 -4.25 3.98
N TYR A 211 7.66 -2.96 3.72
CA TYR A 211 8.05 -1.95 4.69
C TYR A 211 6.81 -1.13 5.02
N TRP A 212 6.17 -1.45 6.14
CA TRP A 212 5.05 -0.68 6.64
C TRP A 212 5.56 0.68 7.12
N LEU A 213 5.14 1.75 6.44
CA LEU A 213 5.40 3.11 6.87
C LEU A 213 4.56 3.40 8.11
N ARG A 214 5.24 3.53 9.25
CA ARG A 214 4.64 3.77 10.55
C ARG A 214 4.95 5.19 11.01
N LYS A 215 4.07 5.69 11.88
CA LYS A 215 4.21 7.00 12.49
C LYS A 215 4.01 6.89 14.00
N LYS A 216 4.93 7.48 14.77
CA LYS A 216 4.80 7.69 16.20
C LYS A 216 4.43 9.15 16.43
N GLN A 217 3.26 9.37 17.03
CA GLN A 217 2.87 10.70 17.47
C GLN A 217 3.72 11.14 18.65
N GLN A 218 4.17 12.39 18.61
CA GLN A 218 5.03 13.00 19.62
C GLN A 218 4.45 14.37 20.02
N HIS A 219 4.80 14.86 21.21
CA HIS A 219 4.17 16.06 21.76
C HIS A 219 5.04 17.31 21.59
N THR A 220 6.35 17.18 21.84
CA THR A 220 7.26 18.34 21.85
C THR A 220 7.88 18.59 20.49
N ILE A 221 8.20 17.51 19.76
CA ILE A 221 8.78 17.57 18.40
C ILE A 221 7.86 16.92 17.38
N SER A 222 8.21 17.05 16.09
CA SER A 222 7.42 16.46 15.00
C SER A 222 7.27 14.95 15.13
N ASP A 223 6.18 14.42 14.56
CA ASP A 223 5.93 12.98 14.47
C ASP A 223 7.14 12.23 13.88
N PHE A 224 7.49 11.11 14.50
CA PHE A 224 8.59 10.28 14.05
C PHE A 224 8.10 9.18 13.12
N HIS A 225 8.66 9.12 11.92
CA HIS A 225 8.35 8.08 10.95
C HIS A 225 9.40 6.98 11.00
N TYR A 226 8.94 5.74 10.93
CA TYR A 226 9.80 4.56 10.93
C TYR A 226 9.19 3.47 10.05
N LEU A 227 9.97 2.44 9.75
CA LEU A 227 9.51 1.28 9.00
C LEU A 227 9.35 0.10 9.94
N GLN A 228 8.26 -0.64 9.78
CA GLN A 228 8.10 -1.97 10.34
C GLN A 228 8.19 -2.99 9.20
N LEU A 229 9.13 -3.93 9.29
CA LEU A 229 9.29 -5.01 8.32
C LEU A 229 8.18 -6.04 8.51
N VAL A 230 7.52 -6.38 7.41
CA VAL A 230 6.46 -7.40 7.36
C VAL A 230 6.80 -8.40 6.27
N PRO A 231 6.99 -9.70 6.56
CA PRO A 231 7.20 -10.70 5.53
C PRO A 231 6.01 -10.75 4.56
N LYS A 232 6.26 -10.69 3.24
CA LYS A 232 5.19 -10.73 2.22
C LYS A 232 4.29 -11.94 2.37
N LYS A 233 4.88 -13.10 2.67
CA LYS A 233 4.14 -14.36 2.89
C LYS A 233 3.15 -14.25 4.05
N GLU A 234 3.56 -13.63 5.16
CA GLU A 234 2.69 -13.45 6.32
C GLU A 234 1.63 -12.38 6.07
N PHE A 235 1.96 -11.30 5.34
CA PHE A 235 0.99 -10.30 4.90
C PHE A 235 -0.12 -10.97 4.07
N ILE A 236 0.24 -11.69 3.01
CA ILE A 236 -0.72 -12.39 2.15
C ILE A 236 -1.53 -13.40 2.95
N LYS A 237 -0.87 -14.25 3.75
CA LYS A 237 -1.53 -15.25 4.59
C LYS A 237 -2.49 -14.62 5.60
N HIS A 238 -2.22 -13.41 6.09
CA HIS A 238 -3.11 -12.73 7.03
C HIS A 238 -4.44 -12.37 6.37
N TYR A 239 -4.42 -11.87 5.14
CA TYR A 239 -5.61 -11.38 4.43
C TYR A 239 -6.30 -12.42 3.53
N ILE A 240 -5.80 -13.66 3.49
CA ILE A 240 -6.50 -14.78 2.83
C ILE A 240 -7.36 -15.57 3.82
N ARG A 241 -7.08 -15.49 5.13
CA ARG A 241 -7.79 -16.31 6.12
C ARG A 241 -9.27 -15.94 6.17
N GLU A 242 -10.12 -16.88 5.79
CA GLU A 242 -11.47 -16.98 6.34
C GLU A 242 -11.28 -17.28 7.85
N LYS A 243 -11.72 -16.37 8.72
CA LYS A 243 -11.73 -16.62 10.17
C LYS A 243 -12.87 -17.53 10.57
#